data_AF-A0A4R4DYJ2-F1
#
_entry.id   AF-A0A4R4DYJ2-F1
#
_cell.length_a   1.000
_cell.length_b   1.000
_cell.length_c   1.000
_cell.angle_alpha   90.00
_cell.angle_beta   90.00
_cell.angle_gamma   90.00
#
_symmetry.space_group_name_H-M   'P 1'
#
loop_
_entity.id
_entity.type
_entity.pdbx_description
1 polymer ?
#
loop_
_entity_poly.entity_id
_entity_poly.type
_entity_poly.pdbx_seq_one_letter_code
_entity_poly.pdbx_strand_id
1 'polypeptide(L)'
;MKEQAIIHQEVVNRKGILRYLQVPLPGLAKRIIGVEASVMLLSALPALPLGGSPPAFPAYDPLFVVGVSDKAGSLSLQSPDTSDIFLQMEVFSTDVNSGLGDFSFVSEGPKEWLRGRKRYPVNLNVPTKAPILEGYYRDQWMPEGGPDITYQLNLIIWYEATPYDK
;
A
#
# COMPACT_ATOMS: atom_id res chain seq x y z
N MET A 1 3.74 -25.89 0.91
CA MET A 1 4.17 -24.75 0.07
C MET A 1 4.71 -23.67 1.00
N LYS A 2 5.67 -22.85 0.57
CA LYS A 2 6.28 -21.83 1.43
C LYS A 2 5.75 -20.45 1.03
N GLU A 3 5.21 -19.69 1.99
CA GLU A 3 4.81 -18.30 1.78
C GLU A 3 6.06 -17.41 1.70
N GLN A 4 6.06 -16.50 0.75
CA GLN A 4 7.13 -15.51 0.51
C GLN A 4 6.50 -14.18 0.09
N ALA A 5 7.27 -13.10 0.14
CA ALA A 5 6.81 -11.77 -0.25
C ALA A 5 7.85 -11.06 -1.13
N ILE A 6 7.37 -10.28 -2.09
CA ILE A 6 8.16 -9.29 -2.82
C ILE A 6 7.72 -7.90 -2.40
N ILE A 7 8.70 -7.01 -2.23
CA ILE A 7 8.47 -5.59 -1.99
C ILE A 7 8.87 -4.85 -3.27
N HIS A 8 7.93 -4.11 -3.83
CA HIS A 8 8.15 -3.19 -4.94
C HIS A 8 7.92 -1.77 -4.44
N GLN A 9 8.84 -0.85 -4.74
CA GLN A 9 8.83 0.50 -4.22
C GLN A 9 8.93 1.49 -5.36
N GLU A 10 8.06 2.50 -5.34
CA GLU A 10 8.00 3.54 -6.37
C GLU A 10 7.89 4.92 -5.75
N VAL A 11 8.60 5.89 -6.31
CA VAL A 11 8.56 7.28 -5.81
C VAL A 11 7.52 8.07 -6.61
N VAL A 12 6.54 8.61 -5.88
CA VAL A 12 5.53 9.52 -6.41
C VAL A 12 5.90 10.93 -5.97
N ASN A 13 6.18 11.80 -6.94
CA ASN A 13 6.69 13.15 -6.71
C ASN A 13 5.85 14.25 -7.38
N ARG A 14 4.73 13.87 -7.98
CA ARG A 14 3.84 14.78 -8.69
C ARG A 14 2.41 14.39 -8.39
N LYS A 15 1.60 15.40 -8.08
CA LYS A 15 0.20 15.20 -7.79
C LYS A 15 -0.62 14.74 -8.99
N GLY A 16 -1.62 13.89 -8.73
CA GLY A 16 -2.59 13.39 -9.71
C GLY A 16 -1.99 12.47 -10.77
N ILE A 17 -0.74 12.04 -10.59
CA ILE A 17 -0.06 11.20 -11.57
C ILE A 17 -0.68 9.79 -11.59
N LEU A 18 -0.84 9.27 -12.80
CA LEU A 18 -1.09 7.85 -13.02
C LEU A 18 0.25 7.17 -13.25
N ARG A 19 0.68 6.34 -12.30
CA ARG A 19 1.89 5.54 -12.39
C ARG A 19 1.56 4.16 -12.92
N TYR A 20 2.28 3.75 -13.96
CA TYR A 20 2.30 2.37 -14.41
C TYR A 20 3.30 1.56 -13.58
N LEU A 21 2.91 0.36 -13.18
CA LEU A 21 3.68 -0.52 -12.31
C LEU A 21 3.96 -1.85 -13.02
N GLN A 22 5.18 -2.34 -12.89
CA GLN A 22 5.57 -3.69 -13.33
C GLN A 22 6.33 -4.38 -12.20
N VAL A 23 5.74 -5.44 -11.65
CA VAL A 23 6.33 -6.23 -10.57
C VAL A 23 6.69 -7.61 -11.11
N PRO A 24 7.98 -7.90 -11.37
CA PRO A 24 8.39 -9.23 -11.79
C PRO A 24 8.21 -10.21 -10.63
N LEU A 25 7.52 -11.32 -10.87
CA LEU A 25 7.46 -12.41 -9.90
C LEU A 25 8.60 -13.41 -10.14
N PRO A 26 9.06 -14.12 -9.10
CA PRO A 26 10.10 -15.11 -9.25
C PRO A 26 9.50 -16.32 -9.96
N GLY A 27 10.30 -17.03 -10.74
CA GLY A 27 9.80 -18.15 -11.53
C GLY A 27 9.28 -19.37 -10.74
N LEU A 28 9.41 -19.32 -9.42
CA LEU A 28 8.92 -20.32 -8.48
C LEU A 28 7.56 -19.95 -7.87
N ALA A 29 7.05 -18.74 -8.13
CA ALA A 29 5.74 -18.32 -7.66
C ALA A 29 4.65 -19.11 -8.38
N LYS A 30 3.79 -19.78 -7.61
CA LYS A 30 2.64 -20.53 -8.13
C LYS A 30 1.32 -19.82 -7.93
N ARG A 31 1.22 -19.00 -6.87
CA ARG A 31 -0.03 -18.39 -6.49
C ARG A 31 0.22 -17.11 -5.71
N ILE A 32 -0.47 -16.04 -6.06
CA ILE A 32 -0.54 -14.83 -5.25
C ILE A 32 -1.63 -15.05 -4.21
N ILE A 33 -1.26 -14.90 -2.94
CA ILE A 33 -2.11 -15.16 -1.77
C ILE A 33 -2.54 -13.89 -1.06
N GLY A 34 -1.89 -12.76 -1.36
CA GLY A 34 -2.30 -11.47 -0.83
C GLY A 34 -1.50 -10.30 -1.38
N VAL A 35 -2.08 -9.12 -1.25
CA VAL A 35 -1.45 -7.87 -1.64
C VAL A 35 -1.63 -6.86 -0.52
N GLU A 36 -0.57 -6.09 -0.25
CA GLU A 36 -0.58 -4.95 0.65
C GLU A 36 -0.01 -3.74 -0.06
N ALA A 37 -0.58 -2.57 0.21
CA ALA A 37 -0.07 -1.32 -0.32
C ALA A 37 0.03 -0.30 0.81
N SER A 38 1.13 0.45 0.83
CA SER A 38 1.35 1.51 1.79
C SER A 38 2.09 2.67 1.16
N VAL A 39 2.02 3.82 1.83
CA VAL A 39 2.78 4.98 1.41
C VAL A 39 3.58 5.54 2.59
N MET A 40 4.75 6.07 2.28
CA MET A 40 5.62 6.75 3.23
C MET A 40 5.93 8.14 2.70
N LEU A 41 5.54 9.17 3.42
CA LEU A 41 5.84 10.54 3.05
C LEU A 41 7.36 10.79 3.13
N LEU A 42 7.94 11.34 2.07
CA LEU A 42 9.37 11.68 2.00
C LEU A 42 9.60 13.21 2.07
N SER A 43 8.65 14.01 1.58
CA SER A 43 8.69 15.47 1.64
C SER A 43 8.17 16.04 2.96
N ALA A 44 8.60 17.24 3.31
CA ALA A 44 7.93 18.01 4.37
C ALA A 44 6.46 18.23 4.02
N LEU A 45 5.58 18.10 5.02
CA LEU A 45 4.18 18.49 4.85
C LEU A 45 4.11 19.98 4.50
N PRO A 46 3.29 20.37 3.52
CA PRO A 46 3.12 21.78 3.22
C PRO A 46 2.55 22.52 4.41
N ALA A 47 3.07 23.73 4.67
CA ALA A 47 2.57 24.57 5.74
C ALA A 47 1.09 24.85 5.51
N LEU A 48 0.24 24.42 6.44
CA LEU A 48 -1.16 24.81 6.45
C LEU A 48 -1.22 26.34 6.53
N PRO A 49 -2.11 27.01 5.77
CA PRO A 49 -2.30 28.45 5.93
C PRO A 49 -2.68 28.72 7.39
N LEU A 50 -1.86 29.49 8.11
CA LEU A 50 -1.99 29.85 9.53
C LEU A 50 -3.23 30.72 9.87
N GLY A 51 -4.26 30.71 9.03
CA GLY A 51 -5.34 31.70 9.03
C GLY A 51 -6.71 31.20 9.49
N GLY A 52 -6.84 29.97 9.98
CA GLY A 52 -8.11 29.43 10.47
C GLY A 52 -7.98 28.96 11.91
N SER A 53 -8.89 29.39 12.78
CA SER A 53 -9.14 28.70 14.04
C SER A 53 -9.31 27.21 13.75
N PRO A 54 -8.57 26.31 14.42
CA PRO A 54 -8.72 24.87 14.17
C PRO A 54 -10.21 24.53 14.32
N PRO A 55 -10.79 23.73 13.40
CA PRO A 55 -12.17 23.29 13.57
C PRO A 55 -12.29 22.70 14.97
N ALA A 56 -13.33 23.12 15.71
CA ALA A 56 -13.57 22.60 17.03
C ALA A 56 -13.60 21.08 16.93
N PHE A 57 -12.58 20.41 17.47
CA PHE A 57 -12.56 18.96 17.51
C PHE A 57 -13.86 18.53 18.22
N PRO A 58 -14.60 17.56 17.68
CA PRO A 58 -15.69 16.96 18.45
C PRO A 58 -15.10 16.53 19.79
N ALA A 59 -15.84 16.74 20.88
CA ALA A 59 -15.43 16.34 22.22
C ALA A 59 -15.39 14.80 22.29
N TYR A 60 -14.35 14.20 21.74
CA TYR A 60 -14.02 12.80 21.93
C TYR A 60 -13.37 12.64 23.30
N ASP A 61 -13.58 11.48 23.91
CA ASP A 61 -12.84 11.08 25.10
C ASP A 61 -11.33 11.21 24.79
N PRO A 62 -10.52 11.90 25.63
CA PRO A 62 -9.09 12.04 25.43
C PRO A 62 -8.33 10.70 25.38
N LEU A 63 -8.95 9.59 25.80
CA LEU A 63 -8.42 8.23 25.63
C LEU A 63 -8.69 7.64 24.24
N PHE A 64 -9.53 8.27 23.42
CA PHE A 64 -9.93 7.82 22.09
C PHE A 64 -9.69 8.91 21.04
N VAL A 65 -8.43 9.04 20.61
CA VAL A 65 -8.08 9.88 19.46
C VAL A 65 -8.34 9.11 18.17
N VAL A 66 -9.42 9.44 17.47
CA VAL A 66 -9.70 8.91 16.13
C VAL A 66 -8.86 9.69 15.12
N GLY A 67 -7.72 9.12 14.69
CA GLY A 67 -6.96 9.63 13.56
C GLY A 67 -7.68 9.27 12.25
N VAL A 68 -7.99 10.26 11.42
CA VAL A 68 -8.50 10.02 10.06
C VAL A 68 -7.31 9.63 9.19
N SER A 69 -7.31 8.41 8.64
CA SER A 69 -6.34 8.03 7.63
C SER A 69 -6.70 8.69 6.30
N ASP A 70 -5.82 9.54 5.77
CA ASP A 70 -6.08 10.15 4.47
C ASP A 70 -5.91 9.13 3.34
N LYS A 71 -6.79 9.19 2.35
CA LYS A 71 -6.63 8.42 1.12
C LYS A 71 -5.46 8.99 0.32
N ALA A 72 -4.46 8.16 0.07
CA ALA A 72 -3.30 8.49 -0.76
C ALA A 72 -3.58 8.24 -2.25
N GLY A 73 -4.34 7.19 -2.58
CA GLY A 73 -4.61 6.87 -3.97
C GLY A 73 -5.44 5.61 -4.17
N SER A 74 -5.51 5.17 -5.42
CA SER A 74 -6.12 3.90 -5.81
C SER A 74 -5.14 3.05 -6.61
N LEU A 75 -4.99 1.79 -6.20
CA LEU A 75 -4.16 0.78 -6.87
C LEU A 75 -5.05 -0.21 -7.62
N SER A 76 -4.69 -0.50 -8.86
CA SER A 76 -5.28 -1.56 -9.67
C SER A 76 -4.18 -2.49 -10.18
N LEU A 77 -4.35 -3.80 -9.98
CA LEU A 77 -3.43 -4.82 -10.49
C LEU A 77 -4.12 -5.75 -11.48
N GLN A 78 -3.41 -6.06 -12.56
CA GLN A 78 -3.82 -6.94 -13.64
C GLN A 78 -3.11 -8.28 -13.54
N SER A 79 -3.82 -9.32 -13.94
CA SER A 79 -3.23 -10.66 -13.88
C SER A 79 -2.18 -10.81 -14.98
N PRO A 80 -1.14 -11.63 -14.79
CA PRO A 80 -0.08 -11.76 -15.79
C PRO A 80 -0.53 -12.37 -17.12
N ASP A 81 -1.58 -13.19 -17.11
CA ASP A 81 -2.00 -13.98 -18.29
C ASP A 81 -3.36 -13.57 -18.85
N THR A 82 -4.20 -12.92 -18.04
CA THR A 82 -5.50 -12.37 -18.46
C THR A 82 -5.46 -10.86 -18.36
N SER A 83 -5.96 -10.15 -19.37
CA SER A 83 -6.03 -8.68 -19.37
C SER A 83 -7.02 -8.08 -18.37
N ASP A 84 -7.51 -8.89 -17.43
CA ASP A 84 -8.48 -8.50 -16.42
C ASP A 84 -7.79 -8.00 -15.14
N ILE A 85 -8.40 -6.98 -14.54
CA ILE A 85 -8.02 -6.44 -13.24
C ILE A 85 -8.52 -7.40 -12.17
N PHE A 86 -7.60 -8.04 -11.44
CA PHE A 86 -7.96 -8.98 -10.36
C PHE A 86 -8.03 -8.30 -9.00
N LEU A 87 -7.41 -7.12 -8.85
CA LEU A 87 -7.41 -6.37 -7.60
C LEU A 87 -7.58 -4.88 -7.88
N GLN A 88 -8.49 -4.26 -7.13
CA GLN A 88 -8.61 -2.83 -7.02
C GLN A 88 -8.76 -2.47 -5.54
N MET A 89 -7.88 -1.61 -5.02
CA MET A 89 -7.91 -1.21 -3.61
C MET A 89 -7.52 0.25 -3.43
N GLU A 90 -7.99 0.82 -2.32
CA GLU A 90 -7.59 2.16 -1.90
C GLU A 90 -6.32 2.08 -1.03
N VAL A 91 -5.41 3.02 -1.24
CA VAL A 91 -4.17 3.13 -0.48
C VAL A 91 -4.28 4.34 0.44
N PHE A 92 -3.91 4.17 1.71
CA PHE A 92 -4.05 5.19 2.75
C PHE A 92 -2.70 5.63 3.31
N SER A 93 -2.60 6.90 3.70
CA SER A 93 -1.39 7.56 4.20
C SER A 93 -0.93 7.10 5.58
N THR A 94 -1.90 6.83 6.44
CA THR A 94 -1.71 6.48 7.85
C THR A 94 -2.10 5.03 8.03
N ASP A 95 -1.24 4.16 7.55
CA ASP A 95 -1.16 2.80 8.07
C ASP A 95 0.08 2.74 8.96
N VAL A 96 -0.14 3.02 10.25
CA VAL A 96 0.88 3.17 11.29
C VAL A 96 1.82 1.96 11.38
N ASN A 97 1.45 0.82 10.79
CA ASN A 97 2.27 -0.39 10.79
C ASN A 97 2.96 -0.69 9.45
N SER A 98 2.76 0.10 8.38
CA SER A 98 3.20 -0.29 7.01
C SER A 98 4.46 0.39 6.53
N GLY A 99 4.79 1.54 7.10
CA GLY A 99 5.89 2.38 6.64
C GLY A 99 7.28 1.92 7.10
N LEU A 100 7.35 0.97 8.04
CA LEU A 100 8.62 0.61 8.66
C LEU A 100 9.30 -0.63 8.10
N GLY A 101 8.60 -1.55 7.40
CA GLY A 101 9.23 -2.77 6.85
C GLY A 101 10.08 -3.57 7.85
N ASP A 102 9.94 -3.26 9.14
CA ASP A 102 10.85 -3.61 10.20
C ASP A 102 10.02 -4.37 11.24
N PHE A 103 10.21 -5.69 11.24
CA PHE A 103 9.58 -6.58 12.20
C PHE A 103 10.24 -6.50 13.60
N SER A 104 11.22 -5.61 13.82
CA SER A 104 11.97 -5.53 15.08
C SER A 104 11.39 -4.56 16.13
N PHE A 105 10.45 -3.68 15.77
CA PHE A 105 9.77 -2.78 16.71
C PHE A 105 8.30 -3.18 16.92
N VAL A 106 8.08 -4.19 17.76
CA VAL A 106 6.75 -4.50 18.30
C VAL A 106 6.82 -4.40 19.83
N SER A 107 6.91 -3.19 20.38
CA SER A 107 6.70 -2.99 21.82
C SER A 107 5.21 -2.99 22.18
N GLU A 108 4.34 -2.66 21.23
CA GLU A 108 2.90 -2.81 21.34
C GLU A 108 2.43 -3.82 20.32
N GLY A 109 1.90 -4.95 20.80
CA GLY A 109 1.26 -5.94 19.93
C GLY A 109 0.13 -5.33 19.10
N PRO A 110 -0.28 -6.00 18.02
CA PRO A 110 -1.37 -5.52 17.16
C PRO A 110 -2.66 -5.33 17.97
N LYS A 111 -3.12 -4.08 18.11
CA LYS A 111 -4.37 -3.75 18.81
C LYS A 111 -5.57 -4.26 18.00
N GLU A 112 -6.53 -4.92 18.65
CA GLU A 112 -7.68 -5.61 18.04
C GLU A 112 -8.55 -4.75 17.10
N TRP A 113 -8.50 -3.42 17.24
CA TRP A 113 -9.31 -2.46 16.49
C TRP A 113 -8.55 -1.74 15.37
N LEU A 114 -7.28 -2.06 15.17
CA LEU A 114 -6.54 -1.61 13.99
C LEU A 114 -6.97 -2.50 12.83
N ARG A 115 -7.21 -1.94 11.64
CA ARG A 115 -7.47 -2.68 10.39
C ARG A 115 -6.27 -3.56 9.94
N GLY A 116 -5.39 -3.94 10.85
CA GLY A 116 -4.18 -4.74 10.67
C GLY A 116 -4.41 -6.22 10.40
N ARG A 117 -5.49 -6.61 9.72
CA ARG A 117 -5.47 -7.80 8.87
C ARG A 117 -5.10 -7.33 7.46
N LYS A 118 -3.82 -7.00 7.30
CA LYS A 118 -3.26 -6.12 6.26
C LYS A 118 -3.24 -6.66 4.84
N ARG A 119 -3.20 -7.98 4.67
CA ARG A 119 -3.24 -8.62 3.36
C ARG A 119 -4.66 -8.59 2.81
N TYR A 120 -4.85 -7.92 1.68
CA TYR A 120 -6.05 -8.16 0.88
C TYR A 120 -5.94 -9.58 0.35
N PRO A 121 -6.81 -10.52 0.77
CA PRO A 121 -6.68 -11.91 0.35
C PRO A 121 -6.94 -11.99 -1.14
N VAL A 122 -5.97 -12.53 -1.86
CA VAL A 122 -6.07 -12.78 -3.30
C VAL A 122 -5.85 -14.27 -3.50
N ASN A 123 -6.55 -14.86 -4.48
CA ASN A 123 -6.33 -16.24 -4.87
C ASN A 123 -6.15 -16.27 -6.40
N LEU A 124 -4.96 -15.86 -6.84
CA LEU A 124 -4.62 -15.78 -8.26
C LEU A 124 -3.51 -16.78 -8.57
N ASN A 125 -3.80 -17.74 -9.44
CA ASN A 125 -2.82 -18.72 -9.90
C ASN A 125 -1.85 -18.08 -10.89
N VAL A 126 -0.59 -18.43 -10.77
CA VAL A 126 0.50 -18.04 -11.66
C VAL A 126 0.88 -19.27 -12.51
N PRO A 127 0.46 -19.33 -13.78
CA PRO A 127 0.74 -20.44 -14.68
C PRO A 127 2.14 -20.37 -15.32
N THR A 128 2.71 -19.18 -15.43
CA THR A 128 3.95 -18.93 -16.17
C THR A 128 5.20 -18.98 -15.27
N LYS A 129 6.34 -19.42 -15.82
CA LYS A 129 7.64 -19.55 -15.11
C LYS A 129 8.36 -18.21 -14.82
N ALA A 130 7.79 -17.06 -15.17
CA ALA A 130 8.33 -15.72 -14.86
C ALA A 130 7.29 -14.64 -15.23
N PRO A 131 6.13 -14.60 -14.56
CA PRO A 131 5.11 -13.61 -14.90
C PRO A 131 5.54 -12.21 -14.43
N ILE A 132 5.05 -11.19 -15.14
CA ILE A 132 5.13 -9.80 -14.69
C ILE A 132 3.70 -9.42 -14.28
N LEU A 133 3.56 -8.90 -13.05
CA LEU A 133 2.31 -8.26 -12.65
C LEU A 133 2.33 -6.83 -13.12
N GLU A 134 1.29 -6.45 -13.85
CA GLU A 134 1.12 -5.10 -14.37
C GLU A 134 0.03 -4.39 -13.60
N GLY A 135 0.10 -3.08 -13.50
CA GLY A 135 -0.88 -2.33 -12.75
C GLY A 135 -0.75 -0.84 -12.90
N TYR A 136 -1.72 -0.14 -12.31
CA TYR A 136 -1.73 1.31 -12.26
C TYR A 136 -2.00 1.78 -10.84
N TYR A 137 -1.24 2.79 -10.44
CA TYR A 137 -1.49 3.55 -9.24
C TYR A 137 -1.88 4.98 -9.61
N ARG A 138 -3.05 5.42 -9.15
CA ARG A 138 -3.54 6.79 -9.33
C ARG A 138 -3.37 7.55 -8.02
N ASP A 139 -2.53 8.57 -8.04
CA ASP A 139 -2.40 9.50 -6.91
C ASP A 139 -3.69 10.31 -6.73
N GLN A 140 -4.17 10.34 -5.49
CA GLN A 140 -5.31 11.12 -5.05
C GLN A 140 -5.04 11.79 -3.69
N TRP A 141 -3.76 11.89 -3.30
CA TRP A 141 -3.40 12.39 -1.98
C TRP A 141 -3.57 13.92 -1.95
N MET A 142 -4.42 14.37 -1.01
CA MET A 142 -4.83 15.77 -0.80
C MET A 142 -5.75 16.33 -1.91
N PRO A 143 -6.78 17.14 -1.55
CA PRO A 143 -7.72 17.71 -2.52
C PRO A 143 -7.06 18.63 -3.55
N GLU A 144 -7.69 18.78 -4.72
CA GLU A 144 -7.19 19.60 -5.85
C GLU A 144 -6.73 21.00 -5.38
N GLY A 145 -5.53 21.42 -5.79
CA GLY A 145 -4.95 22.75 -5.47
C GLY A 145 -3.86 22.78 -4.38
N GLY A 146 -3.65 21.71 -3.62
CA GLY A 146 -2.49 21.59 -2.71
C GLY A 146 -1.14 21.39 -3.46
N PRO A 147 0.01 21.69 -2.81
CA PRO A 147 1.33 21.58 -3.42
C PRO A 147 1.73 20.13 -3.71
N ASP A 148 2.71 19.96 -4.60
CA ASP A 148 3.30 18.65 -4.88
C ASP A 148 3.97 18.09 -3.62
N ILE A 149 3.63 16.85 -3.29
CA ILE A 149 4.25 16.08 -2.22
C ILE A 149 5.03 14.92 -2.83
N THR A 150 6.14 14.58 -2.17
CA THR A 150 6.96 13.42 -2.52
C THR A 150 6.73 12.34 -1.50
N TYR A 151 6.34 11.16 -1.95
CA TYR A 151 6.17 9.99 -1.11
C TYR A 151 6.59 8.72 -1.84
N GLN A 152 6.86 7.68 -1.08
CA GLN A 152 7.19 6.35 -1.56
C GLN A 152 5.95 5.47 -1.44
N LEU A 153 5.51 4.89 -2.56
CA LEU A 153 4.54 3.81 -2.61
C LEU A 153 5.29 2.49 -2.38
N ASN A 154 4.89 1.72 -1.37
CA ASN A 154 5.35 0.36 -1.15
C ASN A 154 4.21 -0.60 -1.51
N LEU A 155 4.50 -1.56 -2.37
CA LEU A 155 3.62 -2.64 -2.76
C LEU A 155 4.24 -3.95 -2.31
N ILE A 156 3.54 -4.70 -1.46
CA ILE A 156 3.97 -6.00 -0.95
C ILE A 156 3.07 -7.07 -1.57
N ILE A 157 3.68 -8.00 -2.29
CA ILE A 157 2.96 -9.08 -2.97
C ILE A 157 3.35 -10.39 -2.30
N TRP A 158 2.38 -11.00 -1.63
CA TRP A 158 2.52 -12.30 -0.98
C TRP A 158 2.21 -13.41 -1.98
N TYR A 159 3.10 -14.39 -2.07
CA TYR A 159 2.96 -15.53 -2.96
C TYR A 159 3.38 -16.83 -2.30
N GLU A 160 2.80 -17.92 -2.78
CA GLU A 160 3.25 -19.28 -2.49
C GLU A 160 4.27 -19.71 -3.53
N ALA A 161 5.42 -20.17 -3.05
CA ALA A 161 6.45 -20.76 -3.88
C ALA A 161 6.39 -22.29 -3.83
N THR A 162 6.75 -22.93 -4.95
CA THR A 162 7.18 -24.34 -4.90
C THR A 162 8.41 -24.48 -4.01
N PRO A 163 8.47 -25.53 -3.17
CA PRO A 163 9.75 -25.88 -2.55
C PRO A 163 10.76 -26.15 -3.65
N TYR A 164 11.97 -25.58 -3.50
CA TYR A 164 13.12 -25.98 -4.32
C TYR A 164 13.32 -27.49 -4.12
N ASP A 165 13.24 -28.28 -5.19
CA ASP A 165 13.96 -29.54 -5.23
C ASP A 165 15.44 -29.16 -5.23
N LYS A 166 16.13 -29.51 -4.15
CA LYS A 166 17.58 -29.31 -3.99
C LYS A 166 18.36 -30.19 -4.96
#